data_AF-B1FT96-F1
#
_entry.id   AF-B1FT96-F1
#
_cell.length_a   1.000
_cell.length_b   1.000
_cell.length_c   1.000
_cell.angle_alpha   90.00
_cell.angle_beta   90.00
_cell.angle_gamma   90.00
#
_symmetry.space_group_name_H-M   'P 1'
#
loop_
_entity.id
_entity.type
_entity.pdbx_description
1 polymer ?
#
loop_
_entity_poly.entity_id
_entity_poly.type
_entity_poly.pdbx_seq_one_letter_code
_entity_poly.pdbx_strand_id
1 'polypeptide(L)'
;MVDSGWDIAMRRIDAIYDVPQFLASSLVRRIATNNFRLSTADRTKFARLPDEVIARIEDIVRDAYLEAGEDVGGDILREHLWQQALEGRREMVACGDLLTPADFGARIGASDKRLARLLDDGSVFAIEVDGVQYVPAVLANPSLNRKRLQAICQLIVPAPPMSRLEFLVSQNGSLGDRRPLDMLEDDNDFKTLRQAAVAWAAQWSRTIVKMYEGMHETEPNDVSPLYTATAEIDPRRPLWERASEALHAHGYQWPLGPYTDVRQFTLFVERQTAGDSAPTPEACVQIVVDGEDIRIRIVAAPGATLRSRTMPTGNHKGLIDIAKRVIAHLTNAKRA
;
A
#
# COMPACT_ATOMS: atom_id res chain seq x y z
N MET A 1 -33.78 15.57 5.09
CA MET A 1 -33.28 15.32 6.45
C MET A 1 -32.48 14.04 6.37
N VAL A 2 -31.24 14.04 6.86
CA VAL A 2 -30.46 12.79 6.96
C VAL A 2 -31.04 12.03 8.15
N ASP A 3 -31.50 10.80 7.93
CA ASP A 3 -32.00 9.96 9.01
C ASP A 3 -30.86 9.68 9.99
N SER A 4 -31.08 9.85 11.30
CA SER A 4 -30.04 9.53 12.29
C SER A 4 -29.81 8.03 12.38
N GLY A 5 -28.65 7.60 12.88
CA GLY A 5 -28.36 6.19 13.11
C GLY A 5 -29.39 5.54 14.04
N TRP A 6 -29.95 6.32 14.97
CA TRP A 6 -31.06 5.90 15.83
C TRP A 6 -32.36 5.66 15.04
N ASP A 7 -32.73 6.55 14.12
CA ASP A 7 -33.95 6.41 13.30
C ASP A 7 -33.88 5.18 12.39
N ILE A 8 -32.72 4.96 11.77
CA ILE A 8 -32.46 3.81 10.91
C ILE A 8 -32.51 2.51 11.73
N ALA A 9 -31.86 2.48 12.90
CA ALA A 9 -31.85 1.32 13.78
C ALA A 9 -33.26 0.95 14.25
N MET A 10 -34.06 1.92 14.71
CA MET A 10 -35.42 1.69 15.16
C MET A 10 -36.30 1.11 14.04
N ARG A 11 -36.22 1.68 12.83
CA ARG A 11 -36.97 1.19 11.67
C ARG A 11 -36.64 -0.26 11.33
N ARG A 12 -35.36 -0.63 11.39
CA ARG A 12 -34.88 -2.00 11.11
C ARG A 12 -35.29 -2.98 12.20
N ILE A 13 -35.20 -2.59 13.47
CA ILE A 13 -35.63 -3.42 14.60
C ILE A 13 -37.14 -3.69 14.49
N ASP A 14 -37.95 -2.65 14.26
CA ASP A 14 -39.41 -2.77 14.12
C ASP A 14 -39.82 -3.66 12.92
N ALA A 15 -39.00 -3.69 11.86
CA ALA A 15 -39.25 -4.54 10.69
C ALA A 15 -38.95 -6.03 10.93
N ILE A 16 -38.06 -6.35 11.88
CA ILE A 16 -37.55 -7.71 12.09
C ILE A 16 -38.13 -8.33 13.36
N TYR A 17 -38.37 -7.52 14.40
CA TYR A 17 -38.71 -7.99 15.73
C TYR A 17 -39.96 -7.29 16.28
N ASP A 18 -40.84 -8.07 16.90
CA ASP A 18 -41.98 -7.56 17.67
C ASP A 18 -41.52 -7.18 19.10
N VAL A 19 -40.74 -6.11 19.20
CA VAL A 19 -40.20 -5.59 20.47
C VAL A 19 -40.93 -4.29 20.83
N PRO A 20 -41.41 -4.12 22.08
CA PRO A 20 -42.02 -2.87 22.48
C PRO A 20 -41.10 -1.67 22.24
N GLN A 21 -41.62 -0.63 21.56
CA GLN A 21 -40.83 0.50 21.07
C GLN A 21 -40.00 1.19 22.17
N PHE A 22 -40.53 1.29 23.39
CA PHE A 22 -39.80 1.86 24.54
C PHE A 22 -38.57 1.02 24.93
N LEU A 23 -38.68 -0.30 24.80
CA LEU A 23 -37.62 -1.25 25.12
C LEU A 23 -36.55 -1.22 24.03
N ALA A 24 -36.96 -1.25 22.76
CA ALA A 24 -36.08 -1.10 21.60
C ALA A 24 -35.31 0.22 21.65
N SER A 25 -36.00 1.35 21.90
CA SER A 25 -35.35 2.66 22.01
C SER A 25 -34.32 2.72 23.14
N SER A 26 -34.65 2.16 24.32
CA SER A 26 -33.71 2.10 25.45
C SER A 26 -32.49 1.23 25.13
N LEU A 27 -32.70 0.11 24.45
CA LEU A 27 -31.66 -0.82 24.04
C LEU A 27 -30.69 -0.17 23.04
N VAL A 28 -31.21 0.46 21.98
CA VAL A 28 -30.41 1.17 20.96
C VAL A 28 -29.51 2.22 21.61
N ARG A 29 -30.07 3.07 22.50
CA ARG A 29 -29.29 4.12 23.18
C ARG A 29 -28.18 3.55 24.06
N ARG A 30 -28.45 2.47 24.79
CA ARG A 30 -27.45 1.81 25.64
C ARG A 30 -26.35 1.14 24.84
N ILE A 31 -26.68 0.53 23.71
CA ILE A 31 -25.71 -0.06 22.78
C ILE A 31 -24.81 1.04 22.20
N ALA A 32 -25.40 2.12 21.66
CA ALA A 32 -24.64 3.23 21.09
C ALA A 32 -23.71 3.90 22.11
N THR A 33 -24.17 4.06 23.38
CA THR A 33 -23.36 4.66 24.45
C THR A 33 -22.22 3.76 24.93
N ASN A 34 -22.31 2.45 24.72
CA ASN A 34 -21.35 1.46 25.21
C ASN A 34 -20.55 0.83 24.07
N ASN A 35 -20.01 1.64 23.15
CA ASN A 35 -19.19 1.19 22.02
C ASN A 35 -19.87 0.10 21.18
N PHE A 36 -21.16 0.27 20.90
CA PHE A 36 -21.97 -0.64 20.09
C PHE A 36 -22.03 -2.09 20.64
N ARG A 37 -21.91 -2.22 21.96
CA ARG A 37 -22.06 -3.48 22.70
C ARG A 37 -22.88 -3.25 23.96
N LEU A 38 -23.76 -4.19 24.29
CA LEU A 38 -24.50 -4.11 25.54
C LEU A 38 -23.64 -4.67 26.69
N SER A 39 -23.38 -3.84 27.70
CA SER A 39 -22.61 -4.26 28.88
C SER A 39 -23.28 -5.44 29.61
N THR A 40 -22.48 -6.28 30.28
CA THR A 40 -22.99 -7.42 31.06
C THR A 40 -23.99 -6.98 32.13
N ALA A 41 -23.78 -5.79 32.73
CA ALA A 41 -24.69 -5.22 33.72
C ALA A 41 -26.04 -4.84 33.09
N ASP A 42 -26.04 -4.26 31.89
CA ASP A 42 -27.27 -3.87 31.21
C ASP A 42 -28.00 -5.07 30.58
N ARG A 43 -27.30 -6.15 30.19
CA ARG A 43 -27.92 -7.39 29.70
C ARG A 43 -28.98 -7.95 30.67
N THR A 44 -28.75 -7.84 31.98
CA THR A 44 -29.73 -8.28 32.99
C THR A 44 -31.07 -7.52 32.90
N LYS A 45 -31.06 -6.26 32.46
CA LYS A 45 -32.26 -5.43 32.29
C LYS A 45 -33.06 -5.83 31.05
N PHE A 46 -32.44 -6.53 30.11
CA PHE A 46 -33.04 -7.02 28.86
C PHE A 46 -33.17 -8.55 28.83
N ALA A 47 -33.10 -9.23 29.99
CA ALA A 47 -33.12 -10.70 30.10
C ALA A 47 -34.37 -11.38 29.50
N ARG A 48 -35.40 -10.61 29.12
CA ARG A 48 -36.57 -11.11 28.37
C ARG A 48 -36.27 -11.38 26.90
N LEU A 49 -35.19 -10.81 26.35
CA LEU A 49 -34.74 -11.05 24.99
C LEU A 49 -33.67 -12.15 25.00
N PRO A 50 -33.74 -13.13 24.07
CA PRO A 50 -32.65 -14.08 23.87
C PRO A 50 -31.33 -13.38 23.53
N ASP A 51 -30.20 -13.95 23.97
CA ASP A 51 -28.88 -13.38 23.71
C ASP A 51 -28.58 -13.23 22.20
N GLU A 52 -29.08 -14.15 21.37
CA GLU A 52 -28.98 -14.07 19.91
C GLU A 52 -29.73 -12.86 19.32
N VAL A 53 -30.88 -12.50 19.90
CA VAL A 53 -31.66 -11.32 19.49
C VAL A 53 -30.93 -10.05 19.91
N ILE A 54 -30.37 -10.02 21.13
CA ILE A 54 -29.56 -8.89 21.60
C ILE A 54 -28.33 -8.72 20.70
N ALA A 55 -27.61 -9.80 20.37
CA ALA A 55 -26.46 -9.75 19.49
C ALA A 55 -26.82 -9.22 18.10
N ARG A 56 -27.96 -9.66 17.53
CA ARG A 56 -28.41 -9.17 16.23
C ARG A 56 -28.86 -7.70 16.28
N ILE A 57 -29.45 -7.25 17.37
CA ILE A 57 -29.77 -5.83 17.58
C ILE A 57 -28.49 -5.00 17.73
N GLU A 58 -27.45 -5.50 18.42
CA GLU A 58 -26.14 -4.83 18.46
C GLU A 58 -25.57 -4.59 17.05
N ASP A 59 -25.67 -5.59 16.15
CA ASP A 59 -25.24 -5.45 14.76
C ASP A 59 -26.12 -4.45 13.97
N ILE A 60 -27.44 -4.50 14.12
CA ILE A 60 -28.36 -3.55 13.47
C ILE A 60 -28.04 -2.10 13.88
N VAL A 61 -27.81 -1.86 15.17
CA VAL A 61 -27.47 -0.52 15.68
C VAL A 61 -26.13 -0.06 15.13
N ARG A 62 -25.13 -0.94 15.10
CA ARG A 62 -23.81 -0.63 14.53
C ARG A 62 -23.92 -0.23 13.05
N ASP A 63 -24.59 -1.04 12.24
CA ASP A 63 -24.75 -0.78 10.81
C ASP A 63 -25.55 0.49 10.52
N ALA A 64 -26.57 0.77 11.34
CA ALA A 64 -27.41 1.96 11.18
C ALA A 64 -26.63 3.26 11.46
N TYR A 65 -25.77 3.28 12.48
CA TYR A 65 -24.93 4.44 12.78
C TYR A 65 -23.82 4.64 11.75
N LEU A 66 -23.27 3.54 11.22
CA LEU A 66 -22.34 3.59 10.08
C LEU A 66 -22.99 4.17 8.82
N GLU A 67 -24.21 3.74 8.49
CA GLU A 67 -24.98 4.26 7.35
C GLU A 67 -25.30 5.75 7.49
N ALA A 68 -25.60 6.21 8.71
CA ALA A 68 -25.84 7.62 9.01
C ALA A 68 -24.56 8.49 8.95
N GLY A 69 -23.37 7.88 8.81
CA GLY A 69 -22.09 8.58 8.84
C GLY A 69 -21.72 9.11 10.22
N GLU A 70 -22.27 8.52 11.28
CA GLU A 70 -21.97 8.91 12.67
C GLU A 70 -20.66 8.25 13.15
N ASP A 71 -20.03 8.85 14.16
CA ASP A 71 -18.78 8.32 14.73
C ASP A 71 -19.06 7.04 15.53
N VAL A 72 -18.61 5.90 15.00
CA VAL A 72 -18.73 4.58 15.64
C VAL A 72 -17.40 4.06 16.22
N GLY A 73 -16.34 4.87 16.17
CA GLY A 73 -14.99 4.45 16.51
C GLY A 73 -14.25 3.76 15.35
N GLY A 74 -12.93 3.96 15.30
CA GLY A 74 -12.09 3.58 14.17
C GLY A 74 -12.01 2.09 13.87
N ASP A 75 -12.03 1.23 14.90
CA ASP A 75 -11.93 -0.23 14.70
C ASP A 75 -13.21 -0.81 14.11
N ILE A 76 -14.38 -0.33 14.56
CA ILE A 76 -15.69 -0.74 14.05
C ILE A 76 -15.85 -0.31 12.59
N LEU A 77 -15.49 0.93 12.29
CA LEU A 77 -15.50 1.43 10.92
C LEU A 77 -14.56 0.62 10.02
N ARG A 78 -13.34 0.31 10.50
CA ARG A 78 -12.37 -0.49 9.75
C ARG A 78 -12.89 -1.89 9.45
N GLU A 79 -13.44 -2.58 10.44
CA GLU A 79 -14.01 -3.92 10.25
C GLU A 79 -15.19 -3.88 9.26
N HIS A 80 -16.08 -2.90 9.38
CA HIS A 80 -17.21 -2.77 8.45
C HIS A 80 -16.75 -2.53 7.01
N LEU A 81 -15.81 -1.61 6.79
CA LEU A 81 -15.24 -1.34 5.46
C LEU A 81 -14.54 -2.58 4.90
N TRP A 82 -13.86 -3.35 5.74
CA TRP A 82 -13.24 -4.62 5.35
C TRP A 82 -14.28 -5.65 4.89
N GLN A 83 -15.37 -5.82 5.64
CA GLN A 83 -16.45 -6.74 5.29
C GLN A 83 -17.16 -6.31 3.99
N GLN A 84 -17.46 -5.01 3.83
CA GLN A 84 -18.02 -4.47 2.58
C GLN A 84 -17.10 -4.76 1.39
N ALA A 85 -15.79 -4.54 1.55
CA ALA A 85 -14.82 -4.81 0.50
C ALA A 85 -14.74 -6.32 0.15
N LEU A 86 -14.88 -7.20 1.14
CA LEU A 86 -14.89 -8.65 0.92
C LEU A 86 -16.17 -9.10 0.20
N GLU A 87 -17.32 -8.59 0.60
CA GLU A 87 -18.60 -8.91 -0.05
C GLU A 87 -18.61 -8.45 -1.51
N GLY A 88 -18.14 -7.22 -1.78
CA GLY A 88 -17.98 -6.75 -3.15
C GLY A 88 -17.08 -7.65 -4.00
N ARG A 89 -16.00 -8.22 -3.43
CA ARG A 89 -15.16 -9.19 -4.15
C ARG A 89 -15.88 -10.52 -4.42
N ARG A 90 -16.72 -10.99 -3.49
CA ARG A 90 -17.55 -12.19 -3.70
C ARG A 90 -18.57 -11.96 -4.81
N GLU A 91 -19.19 -10.78 -4.84
CA GLU A 91 -20.07 -10.38 -5.93
C GLU A 91 -19.33 -10.37 -7.28
N MET A 92 -18.10 -9.85 -7.33
CA MET A 92 -17.27 -9.90 -8.54
C MET A 92 -16.96 -11.33 -9.02
N VAL A 93 -16.80 -12.28 -8.10
CA VAL A 93 -16.69 -13.71 -8.47
C VAL A 93 -18.03 -14.22 -9.00
N ALA A 94 -19.14 -13.90 -8.33
CA ALA A 94 -20.47 -14.36 -8.71
C ALA A 94 -20.93 -13.84 -10.07
N CYS A 95 -20.60 -12.59 -10.44
CA CYS A 95 -20.93 -12.03 -11.75
C CYS A 95 -19.93 -12.41 -12.85
N GLY A 96 -18.82 -13.08 -12.52
CA GLY A 96 -17.80 -13.52 -13.47
C GLY A 96 -16.78 -12.44 -13.86
N ASP A 97 -16.71 -11.33 -13.12
CA ASP A 97 -15.66 -10.32 -13.26
C ASP A 97 -14.31 -10.81 -12.75
N LEU A 98 -14.31 -11.79 -11.85
CA LEU A 98 -13.14 -12.53 -11.37
C LEU A 98 -13.24 -14.00 -11.78
N LEU A 99 -12.25 -14.48 -12.53
CA LEU A 99 -12.21 -15.85 -13.06
C LEU A 99 -11.26 -16.72 -12.25
N THR A 100 -11.54 -18.02 -12.16
CA THR A 100 -10.53 -18.96 -11.67
C THR A 100 -9.33 -18.97 -12.61
N PRO A 101 -8.11 -19.34 -12.15
CA PRO A 101 -6.95 -19.45 -13.03
C PRO A 101 -7.19 -20.41 -14.20
N ALA A 102 -7.93 -21.51 -13.98
CA ALA A 102 -8.27 -22.46 -15.02
C ALA A 102 -9.16 -21.84 -16.10
N ASP A 103 -10.25 -21.16 -15.71
CA ASP A 103 -11.18 -20.50 -16.63
C ASP A 103 -10.49 -19.37 -17.40
N PHE A 104 -9.65 -18.59 -16.70
CA PHE A 104 -8.86 -17.54 -17.32
C PHE A 104 -7.90 -18.11 -18.37
N GLY A 105 -7.15 -19.17 -18.02
CA GLY A 105 -6.22 -19.87 -18.91
C GLY A 105 -6.90 -20.39 -20.17
N ALA A 106 -8.06 -21.04 -20.01
CA ALA A 106 -8.89 -21.51 -21.12
C ALA A 106 -9.31 -20.34 -22.03
N ARG A 107 -9.77 -19.22 -21.45
CA ARG A 107 -10.24 -18.04 -22.19
C ARG A 107 -9.15 -17.36 -23.03
N ILE A 108 -7.90 -17.34 -22.55
CA ILE A 108 -6.76 -16.73 -23.28
C ILE A 108 -5.95 -17.74 -24.12
N GLY A 109 -6.38 -19.01 -24.17
CA GLY A 109 -5.67 -20.10 -24.83
C GLY A 109 -4.26 -20.34 -24.26
N ALA A 110 -4.08 -20.21 -22.94
CA ALA A 110 -2.81 -20.43 -22.27
C ALA A 110 -2.82 -21.74 -21.48
N SER A 111 -1.71 -22.49 -21.54
CA SER A 111 -1.47 -23.59 -20.61
C SER A 111 -1.18 -23.07 -19.20
N ASP A 112 -1.35 -23.93 -18.20
CA ASP A 112 -1.06 -23.60 -16.79
C ASP A 112 0.35 -23.05 -16.59
N LYS A 113 1.35 -23.64 -17.26
CA LYS A 113 2.74 -23.16 -17.21
C LYS A 113 2.88 -21.74 -17.76
N ARG A 114 2.15 -21.43 -18.84
CA ARG A 114 2.17 -20.09 -19.42
C ARG A 114 1.44 -19.09 -18.52
N LEU A 115 0.32 -19.48 -17.92
CA LEU A 115 -0.41 -18.63 -16.99
C LEU A 115 0.42 -18.34 -15.73
N ALA A 116 1.05 -19.37 -15.14
CA ALA A 116 1.95 -19.20 -14.01
C ALA A 116 3.07 -18.21 -14.32
N ARG A 117 3.65 -18.27 -15.53
CA ARG A 117 4.67 -17.30 -15.97
C ARG A 117 4.12 -15.88 -16.08
N LEU A 118 2.90 -15.70 -16.60
CA LEU A 118 2.28 -14.37 -16.71
C LEU A 118 1.94 -13.77 -15.34
N LEU A 119 1.62 -14.61 -14.36
CA LEU A 119 1.41 -14.18 -12.97
C LEU A 119 2.74 -13.80 -12.31
N ASP A 120 3.76 -14.64 -12.48
CA ASP A 120 5.10 -14.46 -11.91
C ASP A 120 5.80 -13.18 -12.44
N ASP A 121 5.72 -12.94 -13.75
CA ASP A 121 6.33 -11.75 -14.35
C ASP A 121 5.45 -10.47 -14.25
N GLY A 122 4.26 -10.57 -13.65
CA GLY A 122 3.33 -9.46 -13.46
C GLY A 122 2.60 -9.01 -14.73
N SER A 123 2.68 -9.76 -15.83
CA SER A 123 1.89 -9.51 -17.05
C SER A 123 0.39 -9.62 -16.82
N VAL A 124 -0.03 -10.42 -15.85
CA VAL A 124 -1.37 -10.45 -15.27
C VAL A 124 -1.23 -10.54 -13.74
N PHE A 125 -2.32 -10.36 -13.00
CA PHE A 125 -2.30 -10.45 -11.55
C PHE A 125 -3.57 -11.14 -11.04
N ALA A 126 -3.46 -11.70 -9.84
CA ALA A 126 -4.57 -12.32 -9.15
C ALA A 126 -5.01 -11.48 -7.95
N ILE A 127 -6.30 -11.57 -7.63
CA ILE A 127 -6.97 -10.98 -6.48
C ILE A 127 -7.40 -12.14 -5.58
N GLU A 128 -7.08 -12.03 -4.30
CA GLU A 128 -7.50 -13.00 -3.30
C GLU A 128 -8.92 -12.70 -2.80
N VAL A 129 -9.77 -13.72 -2.81
CA VAL A 129 -11.13 -13.71 -2.24
C VAL A 129 -11.27 -14.97 -1.39
N ASP A 130 -11.51 -14.80 -0.09
CA ASP A 130 -11.63 -15.91 0.88
C ASP A 130 -10.46 -16.94 0.82
N GLY A 131 -9.23 -16.46 0.62
CA GLY A 131 -8.03 -17.31 0.52
C GLY A 131 -7.83 -18.00 -0.84
N VAL A 132 -8.69 -17.74 -1.82
CA VAL A 132 -8.61 -18.29 -3.18
C VAL A 132 -8.22 -17.19 -4.17
N GLN A 133 -7.33 -17.53 -5.12
CA GLN A 133 -6.81 -16.60 -6.11
C GLN A 133 -7.71 -16.59 -7.37
N TYR A 134 -8.13 -15.39 -7.78
CA TYR A 134 -8.90 -15.17 -9.00
C TYR A 134 -8.22 -14.13 -9.90
N VAL A 135 -8.38 -14.25 -11.21
CA VAL A 135 -7.79 -13.34 -12.20
C VAL A 135 -8.89 -12.46 -12.80
N PRO A 136 -8.71 -11.13 -12.91
CA PRO A 136 -9.72 -10.26 -13.51
C PRO A 136 -10.07 -10.65 -14.95
N ALA A 137 -11.36 -10.84 -15.23
CA ALA A 137 -11.88 -11.25 -16.53
C ALA A 137 -11.52 -10.25 -17.64
N VAL A 138 -11.40 -8.97 -17.31
CA VAL A 138 -11.01 -7.90 -18.23
C VAL A 138 -9.63 -8.13 -18.86
N LEU A 139 -8.72 -8.81 -18.14
CA LEU A 139 -7.39 -9.15 -18.66
C LEU A 139 -7.42 -10.25 -19.73
N ALA A 140 -8.56 -10.95 -19.86
CA ALA A 140 -8.82 -11.95 -20.89
C ALA A 140 -9.68 -11.41 -22.05
N ASN A 141 -9.93 -10.10 -22.13
CA ASN A 141 -10.71 -9.53 -23.21
C ASN A 141 -9.92 -9.57 -24.53
N PRO A 142 -10.38 -10.33 -25.56
CA PRO A 142 -9.67 -10.46 -26.83
C PRO A 142 -9.69 -9.17 -27.66
N SER A 143 -10.56 -8.20 -27.35
CA SER A 143 -10.62 -6.93 -28.08
C SER A 143 -9.52 -5.94 -27.71
N LEU A 144 -8.74 -6.23 -26.66
CA LEU A 144 -7.69 -5.34 -26.18
C LEU A 144 -6.33 -5.73 -26.76
N ASN A 145 -5.47 -4.75 -27.04
CA ASN A 145 -4.06 -4.99 -27.34
C ASN A 145 -3.33 -5.67 -26.15
N ARG A 146 -3.29 -7.00 -26.18
CA ARG A 146 -2.73 -7.85 -25.12
C ARG A 146 -1.28 -7.49 -24.76
N LYS A 147 -0.43 -7.19 -25.74
CA LYS A 147 0.98 -6.86 -25.48
C LYS A 147 1.10 -5.57 -24.67
N ARG A 148 0.31 -4.56 -25.03
CA ARG A 148 0.28 -3.27 -24.34
C ARG A 148 -0.36 -3.38 -22.96
N LEU A 149 -1.46 -4.13 -22.83
CA LEU A 149 -2.08 -4.42 -21.54
C LEU A 149 -1.10 -5.09 -20.57
N GLN A 150 -0.38 -6.12 -21.03
CA GLN A 150 0.63 -6.80 -20.23
C GLN A 150 1.76 -5.86 -19.81
N ALA A 151 2.22 -4.99 -20.71
CA ALA A 151 3.22 -3.98 -20.38
C ALA A 151 2.72 -3.00 -19.30
N ILE A 152 1.46 -2.57 -19.34
CA ILE A 152 0.87 -1.73 -18.28
C ILE A 152 0.74 -2.52 -16.97
N CYS A 153 0.26 -3.76 -17.00
CA CYS A 153 0.15 -4.62 -15.82
C CYS A 153 1.51 -4.76 -15.12
N GLN A 154 2.57 -5.01 -15.89
CA GLN A 154 3.93 -5.05 -15.38
C GLN A 154 4.33 -3.73 -14.74
N LEU A 155 3.97 -2.59 -15.33
CA LEU A 155 4.28 -1.27 -14.79
C LEU A 155 3.63 -1.00 -13.43
N ILE A 156 2.39 -1.45 -13.24
CA ILE A 156 1.59 -1.17 -12.05
C ILE A 156 1.73 -2.22 -10.94
N VAL A 157 2.64 -3.20 -11.10
CA VAL A 157 2.94 -4.24 -10.09
C VAL A 157 3.16 -3.69 -8.67
N PRO A 158 3.81 -2.54 -8.42
CA PRO A 158 4.01 -2.05 -7.06
C PRO A 158 2.72 -1.82 -6.26
N ALA A 159 1.58 -1.62 -6.92
CA ALA A 159 0.30 -1.44 -6.25
C ALA A 159 -0.34 -2.76 -5.80
N PRO A 160 -1.24 -2.76 -4.80
CA PRO A 160 -2.08 -3.89 -4.47
C PRO A 160 -2.97 -4.34 -5.65
N PRO A 161 -3.30 -5.64 -5.80
CA PRO A 161 -4.06 -6.15 -6.93
C PRO A 161 -5.40 -5.44 -7.21
N MET A 162 -6.17 -5.11 -6.17
CA MET A 162 -7.43 -4.39 -6.34
C MET A 162 -7.21 -2.99 -6.91
N SER A 163 -6.20 -2.26 -6.43
CA SER A 163 -5.86 -0.93 -6.95
C SER A 163 -5.35 -0.99 -8.40
N ARG A 164 -4.68 -2.07 -8.80
CA ARG A 164 -4.31 -2.29 -10.21
C ARG A 164 -5.55 -2.47 -11.09
N LEU A 165 -6.53 -3.25 -10.63
CA LEU A 165 -7.78 -3.44 -11.36
C LEU A 165 -8.54 -2.12 -11.48
N GLU A 166 -8.70 -1.39 -10.37
CA GLU A 166 -9.32 -0.07 -10.35
C GLU A 166 -8.63 0.90 -11.31
N PHE A 167 -7.30 0.98 -11.28
CA PHE A 167 -6.54 1.81 -12.22
C PHE A 167 -6.91 1.49 -13.67
N LEU A 168 -7.00 0.22 -14.04
CA LEU A 168 -7.30 -0.19 -15.41
C LEU A 168 -8.74 0.17 -15.84
N VAL A 169 -9.73 -0.04 -14.98
CA VAL A 169 -11.15 0.05 -15.35
C VAL A 169 -11.79 1.42 -15.07
N SER A 170 -11.21 2.20 -14.17
CA SER A 170 -11.75 3.50 -13.76
C SER A 170 -11.25 4.65 -14.63
N GLN A 171 -12.02 5.74 -14.66
CA GLN A 171 -11.56 7.00 -15.24
C GLN A 171 -10.41 7.56 -14.41
N ASN A 172 -9.41 8.14 -15.08
CA ASN A 172 -8.23 8.67 -14.42
C ASN A 172 -8.01 10.14 -14.78
N GLY A 173 -8.01 11.02 -13.78
CA GLY A 173 -7.83 12.46 -13.98
C GLY A 173 -6.50 12.83 -14.65
N SER A 174 -5.42 12.08 -14.38
CA SER A 174 -4.12 12.28 -15.04
C SER A 174 -4.12 11.92 -16.54
N LEU A 175 -5.15 11.19 -16.98
CA LEU A 175 -5.38 10.78 -18.36
C LEU A 175 -6.53 11.57 -19.02
N GLY A 176 -6.97 12.69 -18.41
CA GLY A 176 -8.10 13.48 -18.88
C GLY A 176 -9.43 12.72 -18.81
N ASP A 177 -9.66 12.03 -17.68
CA ASP A 177 -10.85 11.22 -17.38
C ASP A 177 -11.10 10.05 -18.33
N ARG A 178 -10.08 9.66 -19.09
CA ARG A 178 -10.09 8.43 -19.89
C ARG A 178 -9.70 7.23 -19.04
N ARG A 179 -10.20 6.05 -19.42
CA ARG A 179 -9.81 4.78 -18.80
C ARG A 179 -8.54 4.26 -19.47
N PRO A 180 -7.56 3.72 -18.73
CA PRO A 180 -6.38 3.10 -19.31
C PRO A 180 -6.65 2.07 -20.41
N LEU A 181 -7.69 1.25 -20.25
CA LEU A 181 -8.03 0.22 -21.24
C LEU A 181 -8.45 0.81 -22.59
N ASP A 182 -9.02 2.02 -22.61
CA ASP A 182 -9.41 2.72 -23.85
C ASP A 182 -8.22 3.39 -24.56
N MET A 183 -7.03 3.37 -23.96
CA MET A 183 -5.82 4.04 -24.44
C MET A 183 -4.78 3.05 -24.97
N LEU A 184 -5.13 1.77 -25.10
CA LEU A 184 -4.20 0.72 -25.51
C LEU A 184 -3.94 0.68 -27.02
N GLU A 185 -4.88 1.08 -27.86
CA GLU A 185 -4.76 0.90 -29.32
C GLU A 185 -3.90 1.98 -30.00
N ASP A 186 -4.05 3.26 -29.61
CA ASP A 186 -3.30 4.37 -30.20
C ASP A 186 -1.90 4.53 -29.60
N ASP A 187 -0.90 4.85 -30.43
CA ASP A 187 0.50 4.95 -30.02
C ASP A 187 0.77 6.14 -29.06
N ASN A 188 0.13 7.29 -29.32
CA ASN A 188 0.31 8.49 -28.51
C ASN A 188 -0.41 8.35 -27.18
N ASP A 189 -1.63 7.80 -27.22
CA ASP A 189 -2.38 7.45 -26.02
C ASP A 189 -1.62 6.44 -25.18
N PHE A 190 -1.10 5.37 -25.80
CA PHE A 190 -0.35 4.36 -25.07
C PHE A 190 0.93 4.93 -24.43
N LYS A 191 1.63 5.84 -25.13
CA LYS A 191 2.79 6.54 -24.56
C LYS A 191 2.41 7.38 -23.34
N THR A 192 1.29 8.11 -23.42
CA THR A 192 0.76 8.92 -22.32
C THR A 192 0.36 8.04 -21.13
N LEU A 193 -0.37 6.95 -21.42
CA LEU A 193 -0.75 5.95 -20.42
C LEU A 193 0.46 5.35 -19.72
N ARG A 194 1.52 5.00 -20.47
CA ARG A 194 2.74 4.44 -19.90
C ARG A 194 3.40 5.40 -18.91
N GLN A 195 3.47 6.69 -19.23
CA GLN A 195 4.03 7.71 -18.34
C GLN A 195 3.19 7.87 -17.08
N ALA A 196 1.86 7.95 -17.23
CA ALA A 196 0.94 8.02 -16.09
C ALA A 196 1.01 6.77 -15.21
N ALA A 197 1.10 5.57 -15.80
CA ALA A 197 1.23 4.32 -15.07
C ALA A 197 2.52 4.24 -14.25
N VAL A 198 3.64 4.74 -14.77
CA VAL A 198 4.91 4.84 -14.01
C VAL A 198 4.77 5.80 -12.83
N ALA A 199 4.20 6.99 -13.06
CA ALA A 199 4.01 7.98 -12.01
C ALA A 199 3.04 7.47 -10.92
N TRP A 200 1.94 6.84 -11.33
CA TRP A 200 0.97 6.21 -10.44
C TRP A 200 1.60 5.06 -9.65
N ALA A 201 2.36 4.18 -10.30
CA ALA A 201 3.02 3.06 -9.63
C ALA A 201 4.03 3.51 -8.56
N ALA A 202 4.70 4.66 -8.76
CA ALA A 202 5.66 5.20 -7.80
C ALA A 202 5.01 5.58 -6.45
N GLN A 203 3.71 5.92 -6.43
CA GLN A 203 2.99 6.29 -5.21
C GLN A 203 2.81 5.12 -4.24
N TRP A 204 2.92 3.88 -4.72
CA TRP A 204 2.70 2.66 -3.93
C TRP A 204 3.97 2.16 -3.22
N SER A 205 5.09 2.87 -3.36
CA SER A 205 6.37 2.48 -2.78
C SER A 205 7.19 3.71 -2.43
N ARG A 206 7.74 3.72 -1.23
CA ARG A 206 8.65 4.75 -0.74
C ARG A 206 10.04 4.19 -0.59
N THR A 207 11.03 4.91 -1.08
CA THR A 207 12.43 4.69 -0.72
C THR A 207 12.78 5.66 0.40
N ILE A 208 13.27 5.12 1.50
CA ILE A 208 13.65 5.87 2.70
C ILE A 208 15.17 5.72 2.84
N VAL A 209 15.86 6.84 3.02
CA VAL A 209 17.29 6.88 3.30
C VAL A 209 17.48 7.51 4.67
N LYS A 210 18.00 6.73 5.61
CA LYS A 210 18.30 7.18 6.98
C LYS A 210 19.80 7.23 7.20
N MET A 211 20.27 8.20 7.98
CA MET A 211 21.67 8.36 8.34
C MET A 211 21.82 8.39 9.85
N TYR A 212 22.80 7.66 10.37
CA TYR A 212 23.09 7.57 11.80
C TYR A 212 24.57 7.85 12.04
N GLU A 213 24.87 8.49 13.18
CA GLU A 213 26.25 8.67 13.62
C GLU A 213 26.89 7.32 13.96
N GLY A 214 28.15 7.13 13.57
CA GLY A 214 28.90 5.90 13.84
C GLY A 214 28.79 4.82 12.76
N MET A 215 29.39 3.66 13.05
CA MET A 215 29.48 2.51 12.15
C MET A 215 28.52 1.41 12.59
N HIS A 216 27.40 1.29 11.88
CA HIS A 216 26.33 0.33 12.18
C HIS A 216 26.25 -0.74 11.09
N GLU A 217 25.97 -1.98 11.47
CA GLU A 217 25.68 -3.06 10.51
C GLU A 217 24.16 -3.28 10.35
N THR A 218 23.39 -2.90 11.37
CA THR A 218 21.93 -2.94 11.42
C THR A 218 21.39 -1.60 11.89
N GLU A 219 20.17 -1.24 11.51
CA GLU A 219 19.55 0.01 11.96
C GLU A 219 19.45 0.02 13.51
N PRO A 220 19.95 1.06 14.19
CA PRO A 220 19.84 1.16 15.64
C PRO A 220 18.41 1.53 16.06
N ASN A 221 17.91 0.89 17.11
CA ASN A 221 16.52 1.06 17.59
C ASN A 221 16.38 2.11 18.71
N ASP A 222 17.49 2.55 19.29
CA ASP A 222 17.57 3.40 20.47
C ASP A 222 18.11 4.81 20.18
N VAL A 223 18.48 5.08 18.93
CA VAL A 223 19.07 6.36 18.50
C VAL A 223 18.23 6.95 17.38
N SER A 224 17.99 8.26 17.42
CA SER A 224 17.32 8.97 16.33
C SER A 224 18.27 9.18 15.14
N PRO A 225 17.79 9.09 13.89
CA PRO A 225 18.62 9.35 12.72
C PRO A 225 19.08 10.82 12.70
N LEU A 226 20.33 11.04 12.29
CA LEU A 226 20.89 12.36 11.97
C LEU A 226 20.14 13.02 10.82
N TYR A 227 19.64 12.20 9.88
CA TYR A 227 18.93 12.64 8.70
C TYR A 227 18.09 11.50 8.13
N THR A 228 16.90 11.84 7.66
CA THR A 228 15.98 10.96 6.93
C THR A 228 15.52 11.69 5.68
N ALA A 229 15.62 11.03 4.53
CA ALA A 229 15.03 11.49 3.29
C ALA A 229 14.11 10.41 2.70
N THR A 230 12.92 10.81 2.27
CA THR A 230 11.93 9.90 1.72
C THR A 230 11.39 10.41 0.39
N ALA A 231 11.28 9.52 -0.59
CA ALA A 231 10.64 9.79 -1.86
C ALA A 231 9.79 8.60 -2.33
N GLU A 232 8.67 8.90 -2.98
CA GLU A 232 7.81 7.92 -3.66
C GLU A 232 8.45 7.52 -4.98
N ILE A 233 8.95 6.29 -5.06
CA ILE A 233 9.75 5.82 -6.18
C ILE A 233 9.42 4.36 -6.46
N ASP A 234 9.21 4.05 -7.75
CA ASP A 234 9.00 2.70 -8.26
C ASP A 234 10.15 1.76 -7.81
N PRO A 235 9.86 0.70 -7.04
CA PRO A 235 10.87 -0.14 -6.42
C PRO A 235 11.68 -0.98 -7.43
N ARG A 236 11.21 -1.07 -8.68
CA ARG A 236 11.89 -1.79 -9.75
C ARG A 236 13.05 -0.99 -10.34
N ARG A 237 13.13 0.31 -10.06
CA ARG A 237 14.30 1.12 -10.40
C ARG A 237 15.52 0.65 -9.59
N PRO A 238 16.74 0.74 -10.14
CA PRO A 238 17.95 0.36 -9.43
C PRO A 238 18.07 1.04 -8.07
N LEU A 239 18.40 0.27 -7.03
CA LEU A 239 18.49 0.73 -5.63
C LEU A 239 19.20 2.09 -5.47
N TRP A 240 20.39 2.24 -6.06
CA TRP A 240 21.19 3.46 -5.91
C TRP A 240 20.62 4.66 -6.68
N GLU A 241 19.90 4.43 -7.77
CA GLU A 241 19.15 5.50 -8.44
C GLU A 241 17.99 5.98 -7.55
N ARG A 242 17.29 5.05 -6.89
CA ARG A 242 16.22 5.40 -5.94
C ARG A 242 16.74 6.13 -4.73
N ALA A 243 17.82 5.64 -4.11
CA ALA A 243 18.47 6.30 -2.98
C ALA A 243 19.00 7.69 -3.37
N SER A 244 19.56 7.82 -4.58
CA SER A 244 20.02 9.11 -5.09
C SER A 244 18.85 10.08 -5.20
N GLU A 245 17.75 9.63 -5.81
CA GLU A 245 16.56 10.46 -5.96
C GLU A 245 15.94 10.82 -4.61
N ALA A 246 15.87 9.91 -3.63
CA ALA A 246 15.41 10.24 -2.28
C ALA A 246 16.24 11.37 -1.64
N LEU A 247 17.57 11.35 -1.81
CA LEU A 247 18.47 12.39 -1.26
C LEU A 247 18.42 13.72 -2.02
N HIS A 248 18.07 13.71 -3.32
CA HIS A 248 18.11 14.90 -4.18
C HIS A 248 16.73 15.50 -4.42
N ALA A 249 15.68 14.68 -4.44
CA ALA A 249 14.33 15.13 -4.50
C ALA A 249 14.06 15.97 -3.25
N HIS A 250 13.44 17.13 -3.44
CA HIS A 250 12.92 17.96 -2.35
C HIS A 250 11.68 17.33 -1.69
N GLY A 251 11.66 16.00 -1.56
CA GLY A 251 10.65 15.26 -0.84
C GLY A 251 10.76 15.51 0.66
N TYR A 252 10.26 14.57 1.47
CA TYR A 252 10.34 14.70 2.91
C TYR A 252 11.80 14.57 3.38
N GLN A 253 12.29 15.58 4.10
CA GLN A 253 13.64 15.61 4.68
C GLN A 253 13.55 16.04 6.14
N TRP A 254 14.18 15.30 7.04
CA TRP A 254 14.14 15.59 8.48
C TRP A 254 15.37 15.08 9.23
N PRO A 255 15.91 15.79 10.24
CA PRO A 255 15.60 17.20 10.55
C PRO A 255 16.00 18.12 9.40
N LEU A 256 15.38 19.30 9.33
CA LEU A 256 15.90 20.39 8.49
C LEU A 256 17.13 20.96 9.21
N GLY A 257 18.25 21.12 8.49
CA GLY A 257 19.55 21.49 9.07
C GLY A 257 19.55 22.78 9.91
N PRO A 258 20.70 23.15 10.51
CA PRO A 258 22.05 22.67 10.18
C PRO A 258 22.35 21.27 10.72
N TYR A 259 23.17 20.52 9.97
CA TYR A 259 23.59 19.17 10.34
C TYR A 259 24.93 19.20 11.05
N THR A 260 25.12 18.32 12.04
CA THR A 260 26.40 18.13 12.72
C THR A 260 27.48 17.69 11.71
N ASP A 261 28.70 18.22 11.85
CA ASP A 261 29.86 17.75 11.07
C ASP A 261 30.31 16.39 11.61
N VAL A 262 29.75 15.33 11.04
CA VAL A 262 30.04 13.94 11.41
C VAL A 262 30.92 13.31 10.34
N ARG A 263 32.09 12.80 10.76
CA ARG A 263 33.08 12.18 9.86
C ARG A 263 32.95 10.66 9.77
N GLN A 264 32.13 10.07 10.63
CA GLN A 264 31.86 8.63 10.66
C GLN A 264 30.36 8.42 10.82
N PHE A 265 29.71 7.92 9.78
CA PHE A 265 28.26 7.70 9.80
C PHE A 265 27.87 6.53 8.91
N THR A 266 26.67 6.02 9.14
CA THR A 266 26.09 4.90 8.38
C THR A 266 24.80 5.34 7.72
N LEU A 267 24.64 4.95 6.46
CA LEU A 267 23.46 5.19 5.65
C LEU A 267 22.69 3.89 5.44
N PHE A 268 21.40 3.87 5.79
CA PHE A 268 20.48 2.77 5.49
C PHE A 268 19.54 3.18 4.37
N VAL A 269 19.30 2.25 3.43
CA VAL A 269 18.28 2.37 2.39
C VAL A 269 17.22 1.31 2.64
N GLU A 270 15.98 1.76 2.77
CA GLU A 270 14.81 0.92 3.01
C GLU A 270 13.74 1.18 1.96
N ARG A 271 12.92 0.16 1.73
CA ARG A 271 11.71 0.24 0.92
C ARG A 271 10.50 0.05 1.81
N GLN A 272 9.53 0.96 1.73
CA GLN A 272 8.21 0.78 2.34
C GLN A 272 7.17 0.68 1.24
N THR A 273 6.52 -0.48 1.10
CA THR A 273 5.38 -0.65 0.19
C THR A 273 4.08 -0.34 0.92
N ALA A 274 3.10 0.19 0.21
CA ALA A 274 1.78 0.46 0.77
C ALA A 274 1.17 -0.84 1.34
N GLY A 275 0.74 -0.79 2.61
CA GLY A 275 0.18 -1.94 3.32
C GLY A 275 1.20 -2.72 4.16
N ASP A 276 2.51 -2.50 3.98
CA ASP A 276 3.51 -3.13 4.83
C ASP A 276 3.50 -2.53 6.24
N SER A 277 3.58 -3.39 7.26
CA SER A 277 3.66 -2.96 8.66
C SER A 277 5.02 -2.36 9.03
N ALA A 278 6.08 -2.69 8.28
CA ALA A 278 7.44 -2.19 8.51
C ALA A 278 8.20 -2.03 7.19
N PRO A 279 9.12 -1.06 7.08
CA PRO A 279 10.02 -0.96 5.94
C PRO A 279 10.90 -2.22 5.78
N THR A 280 11.14 -2.62 4.55
CA THR A 280 12.09 -3.67 4.19
C THR A 280 13.49 -3.08 4.03
N PRO A 281 14.50 -3.51 4.81
CA PRO A 281 15.89 -3.08 4.62
C PRO A 281 16.45 -3.59 3.30
N GLU A 282 17.08 -2.72 2.50
CA GLU A 282 17.66 -3.08 1.20
C GLU A 282 19.18 -2.97 1.18
N ALA A 283 19.75 -1.95 1.83
CA ALA A 283 21.20 -1.79 1.96
C ALA A 283 21.63 -0.94 3.16
N CYS A 284 22.89 -1.12 3.54
CA CYS A 284 23.61 -0.33 4.51
C CYS A 284 24.98 0.09 3.93
N VAL A 285 25.38 1.34 4.12
CA VAL A 285 26.65 1.90 3.68
C VAL A 285 27.32 2.62 4.83
N GLN A 286 28.42 2.07 5.32
CA GLN A 286 29.28 2.68 6.32
C GLN A 286 30.23 3.65 5.63
N ILE A 287 30.33 4.89 6.12
CA ILE A 287 31.07 5.98 5.50
C ILE A 287 32.03 6.60 6.52
N VAL A 288 33.33 6.52 6.23
CA VAL A 288 34.40 7.16 7.02
C VAL A 288 35.09 8.21 6.16
N VAL A 289 35.16 9.43 6.66
CA VAL A 289 35.83 10.56 6.02
C VAL A 289 37.17 10.77 6.74
N ASP A 290 38.27 10.47 6.05
CA ASP A 290 39.64 10.57 6.56
C ASP A 290 40.42 11.59 5.71
N GLY A 291 40.50 12.82 6.21
CA GLY A 291 41.12 13.94 5.49
C GLY A 291 40.40 14.22 4.17
N GLU A 292 41.11 13.99 3.05
CA GLU A 292 40.59 14.17 1.70
C GLU A 292 39.98 12.90 1.10
N ASP A 293 39.98 11.76 1.81
CA ASP A 293 39.45 10.49 1.33
C ASP A 293 38.16 10.08 2.04
N ILE A 294 37.22 9.55 1.26
CA ILE A 294 36.02 8.86 1.75
C ILE A 294 36.23 7.37 1.55
N ARG A 295 36.22 6.61 2.64
CA ARG A 295 36.17 5.15 2.62
C ARG A 295 34.73 4.71 2.85
N ILE A 296 34.24 3.85 1.97
CA ILE A 296 32.90 3.27 2.09
C ILE A 296 32.98 1.76 2.20
N ARG A 297 32.15 1.19 3.08
CA ARG A 297 31.91 -0.25 3.17
C ARG A 297 30.44 -0.51 2.94
N ILE A 298 30.14 -1.26 1.88
CA ILE A 298 28.76 -1.59 1.49
C ILE A 298 28.41 -2.93 2.14
N VAL A 299 27.38 -2.89 2.98
CA VAL A 299 26.68 -4.05 3.52
C VAL A 299 25.34 -4.13 2.77
N ALA A 300 25.31 -4.80 1.62
CA ALA A 300 24.03 -5.14 1.00
C ALA A 300 23.32 -6.22 1.84
N ALA A 301 22.01 -6.39 1.65
CA ALA A 301 21.11 -7.29 2.38
C ALA A 301 21.77 -8.52 3.06
N PRO A 302 21.27 -8.97 4.22
CA PRO A 302 21.89 -10.02 5.04
C PRO A 302 22.47 -11.18 4.21
N GLY A 303 23.79 -11.36 4.26
CA GLY A 303 24.50 -12.42 3.52
C GLY A 303 25.22 -11.98 2.23
N ALA A 304 25.14 -10.73 1.81
CA ALA A 304 25.89 -10.24 0.64
C ALA A 304 27.39 -10.00 0.96
N THR A 305 28.26 -10.25 -0.02
CA THR A 305 29.71 -10.05 0.12
C THR A 305 30.04 -8.57 0.29
N LEU A 306 30.72 -8.25 1.39
CA LEU A 306 31.18 -6.90 1.72
C LEU A 306 32.12 -6.36 0.63
N ARG A 307 31.84 -5.16 0.13
CA ARG A 307 32.73 -4.46 -0.80
C ARG A 307 33.16 -3.13 -0.19
N SER A 308 34.47 -2.98 0.00
CA SER A 308 35.09 -1.73 0.44
C SER A 308 35.61 -0.96 -0.76
N ARG A 309 35.44 0.36 -0.76
CA ARG A 309 35.93 1.27 -1.81
C ARG A 309 36.41 2.58 -1.19
N THR A 310 37.34 3.24 -1.87
CA THR A 310 37.84 4.57 -1.50
C THR A 310 37.56 5.54 -2.64
N MET A 311 37.21 6.78 -2.31
CA MET A 311 37.03 7.86 -3.28
C MET A 311 37.45 9.20 -2.68
N PRO A 312 37.86 10.19 -3.49
CA PRO A 312 38.18 11.51 -2.98
C PRO A 312 36.93 12.23 -2.45
N THR A 313 37.11 13.07 -1.44
CA THR A 313 36.07 13.90 -0.78
C THR A 313 35.72 15.14 -1.61
N GLY A 314 36.74 15.75 -2.24
CA GLY A 314 36.59 17.01 -3.00
C GLY A 314 36.05 18.16 -2.14
N ASN A 315 35.26 19.06 -2.75
CA ASN A 315 34.74 20.26 -2.07
C ASN A 315 33.53 20.00 -1.14
N HIS A 316 33.12 18.75 -0.94
CA HIS A 316 31.89 18.40 -0.23
C HIS A 316 32.22 18.28 1.26
N LYS A 317 31.67 19.19 2.09
CA LYS A 317 32.04 19.27 3.50
C LYS A 317 30.93 18.81 4.45
N GLY A 318 29.66 18.85 4.03
CA GLY A 318 28.53 18.48 4.87
C GLY A 318 28.17 17.00 4.77
N LEU A 319 27.58 16.46 5.86
CA LEU A 319 27.05 15.10 5.95
C LEU A 319 26.25 14.69 4.70
N ILE A 320 25.28 15.53 4.30
CA ILE A 320 24.40 15.26 3.16
C ILE A 320 25.16 15.29 1.83
N ASP A 321 26.08 16.24 1.66
CA ASP A 321 26.84 16.37 0.41
C ASP A 321 27.74 15.15 0.20
N ILE A 322 28.36 14.66 1.28
CA ILE A 322 29.16 13.44 1.29
C ILE A 322 28.29 12.24 0.96
N ALA A 323 27.12 12.10 1.58
CA ALA A 323 26.19 11.01 1.29
C ALA A 323 25.70 11.03 -0.16
N LYS A 324 25.30 12.20 -0.69
CA LYS A 324 24.90 12.37 -2.10
C LYS A 324 26.01 11.93 -3.05
N ARG A 325 27.25 12.32 -2.78
CA ARG A 325 28.43 11.93 -3.56
C ARG A 325 28.68 10.42 -3.53
N VAL A 326 28.61 9.80 -2.34
CA VAL A 326 28.77 8.35 -2.19
C VAL A 326 27.72 7.61 -3.01
N ILE A 327 26.45 8.00 -2.89
CA ILE A 327 25.36 7.36 -3.65
C ILE A 327 25.53 7.58 -5.15
N ALA A 328 25.91 8.78 -5.61
CA ALA A 328 26.19 9.05 -7.02
C ALA A 328 27.32 8.16 -7.57
N HIS A 329 28.37 7.92 -6.77
CA HIS A 329 29.43 6.99 -7.14
C HIS A 329 28.93 5.54 -7.26
N LEU A 330 28.05 5.10 -6.35
CA LEU A 330 27.46 3.75 -6.40
C LEU A 330 26.52 3.55 -7.58
N THR A 331 25.83 4.60 -8.03
CA THR A 331 25.03 4.60 -9.25
C THR A 331 25.90 4.43 -10.50
N ASN A 332 27.00 5.19 -10.60
CA ASN A 332 27.87 5.16 -11.78
C ASN A 332 28.71 3.88 -11.89
N ALA A 333 29.08 3.27 -10.76
CA ALA A 333 29.91 2.07 -10.77
C ALA A 333 29.21 0.79 -11.24
N LYS A 334 27.92 0.84 -11.61
CA LYS A 334 27.22 -0.23 -12.34
C LYS A 334 27.25 -0.04 -13.87
N ARG A 335 27.68 1.14 -14.36
CA ARG A 335 27.77 1.45 -15.80
C ARG A 335 29.16 1.21 -16.40
N ALA A 336 30.14 0.81 -15.58
CA ALA A 336 31.51 0.46 -15.96
C ALA A 336 31.74 -1.04 -15.79
#